data_AF-A0A6A3AVK0-F1
#
_entry.id   AF-A0A6A3AVK0-F1
#
_cell.length_a   1.000
_cell.length_b   1.000
_cell.length_c   1.000
_cell.angle_alpha   90.00
_cell.angle_beta   90.00
_cell.angle_gamma   90.00
#
_symmetry.space_group_name_H-M   'P 1'
#
loop_
_entity.id
_entity.type
_entity.pdbx_description
1 polymer ?
#
loop_
_entity_poly.entity_id
_entity_poly.type
_entity_poly.pdbx_seq_one_letter_code
_entity_poly.pdbx_strand_id
1 'polypeptide(L)' 'MAMQEGNPAGTPSAQVVGNAFVEQYYHILHQKPNLVHRFYQDSSCLSRPDMYGNMTTVTTM' A
#
# COMPACT_ATOMS: atom_id res chain seq x y z
N MET A 1 28.34 -7.22 15.89
CA MET A 1 27.42 -6.35 16.65
C MET A 1 26.65 -5.54 15.62
N ALA A 2 25.34 -5.70 15.53
CA ALA A 2 24.52 -4.94 14.58
C ALA A 2 24.32 -3.52 15.13
N MET A 3 24.79 -2.52 14.39
CA MET A 3 24.60 -1.11 14.71
C MET A 3 23.12 -0.78 14.47
N GLN A 4 22.41 -0.41 15.52
CA GLN A 4 21.09 0.16 15.40
C GLN A 4 21.24 1.55 14.77
N GLU A 5 20.88 1.68 13.49
CA GLU A 5 20.80 2.98 12.82
C GLU A 5 19.80 3.86 13.57
N GLY A 6 20.27 5.02 14.01
CA GLY A 6 19.47 5.97 14.78
C GLY A 6 18.26 6.44 13.98
N ASN A 7 17.09 6.40 14.63
CA ASN A 7 15.87 7.03 14.13
C ASN A 7 16.16 8.51 13.82
N PRO A 8 16.14 8.97 12.56
CA PRO A 8 16.29 10.38 12.27
C PRO A 8 15.08 11.10 12.88
N ALA A 9 15.35 12.06 13.77
CA ALA A 9 14.31 12.85 14.42
C ALA A 9 13.44 13.55 13.36
N GLY A 10 12.27 12.97 13.06
CA GLY A 10 11.35 13.49 12.04
C GLY A 10 10.65 12.42 11.20
N THR A 11 11.16 11.19 11.12
CA THR A 11 10.45 10.12 10.41
C THR A 11 9.33 9.53 11.26
N PRO A 12 8.07 9.49 10.76
CA PRO A 12 6.99 8.82 11.46
C PRO A 12 7.31 7.32 11.63
N SER A 13 6.83 6.72 12.73
CA SER A 13 7.02 5.29 12.96
C SER A 13 6.27 4.48 11.89
N ALA A 14 6.76 3.26 11.62
CA ALA A 14 6.10 2.35 10.68
C ALA A 14 4.62 2.10 11.04
N GLN A 15 4.29 2.07 12.34
CA GLN A 15 2.91 1.93 12.81
C GLN A 15 2.05 3.14 12.44
N VAL A 16 2.56 4.36 12.64
CA VAL A 16 1.84 5.59 12.26
C VAL A 16 1.60 5.63 10.75
N VAL A 17 2.62 5.30 9.97
CA VAL A 17 2.52 5.24 8.50
C VAL A 17 1.52 4.18 8.06
N GLY A 18 1.58 2.98 8.63
CA GLY A 18 0.67 1.87 8.30
C GLY A 18 -0.79 2.21 8.60
N ASN A 19 -1.06 2.80 9.77
CA ASN A 19 -2.41 3.20 10.15
C ASN A 19 -2.98 4.25 9.17
N ALA A 20 -2.20 5.30 8.90
CA ALA A 20 -2.62 6.34 7.97
C ALA A 20 -2.82 5.79 6.54
N PHE A 21 -1.95 4.88 6.09
CA PHE A 21 -2.06 4.25 4.78
C PHE A 21 -3.37 3.47 4.63
N VAL A 22 -3.72 2.61 5.60
CA VAL A 22 -4.94 1.79 5.54
C VAL A 22 -6.19 2.68 5.52
N GLU A 23 -6.26 3.68 6.39
CA GLU A 23 -7.39 4.61 6.44
C GLU A 23 -7.58 5.35 5.11
N GLN A 24 -6.50 5.93 4.56
CA GLN A 24 -6.56 6.67 3.31
C GLN A 24 -6.86 5.76 2.11
N TYR A 25 -6.21 4.61 2.04
CA TYR A 25 -6.37 3.66 0.94
C TYR A 25 -7.82 3.19 0.81
N TYR A 26 -8.44 2.72 1.90
CA TYR A 26 -9.82 2.23 1.85
C TYR A 26 -10.84 3.35 1.70
N HIS A 27 -10.59 4.53 2.29
CA HIS A 27 -11.43 5.70 2.07
C HIS A 27 -11.47 6.08 0.59
N ILE A 28 -10.30 6.20 -0.06
CA ILE A 28 -10.20 6.52 -1.48
C ILE A 28 -10.75 5.39 -2.35
N LEU A 29 -10.45 4.13 -2.03
CA LEU A 29 -10.97 2.99 -2.78
C LEU A 29 -12.50 3.00 -2.84
N HIS A 30 -13.18 3.32 -1.73
CA HIS A 30 -14.63 3.34 -1.66
C HIS A 30 -15.25 4.61 -2.26
N GLN A 31 -14.66 5.77 -2.00
CA GLN A 31 -15.26 7.07 -2.34
C GLN A 31 -14.80 7.62 -3.69
N LYS A 32 -13.56 7.32 -4.09
CA LYS A 32 -12.87 7.87 -5.27
C LYS A 32 -12.01 6.78 -5.95
N PRO A 33 -12.60 5.67 -6.42
CA PRO A 33 -11.87 4.51 -6.91
C PRO A 33 -10.91 4.84 -8.06
N ASN A 34 -11.23 5.86 -8.87
CA ASN A 34 -10.37 6.34 -9.95
C ASN A 34 -9.03 6.94 -9.47
N LEU A 35 -8.86 7.24 -8.18
CA LEU A 35 -7.61 7.74 -7.60
C LEU A 35 -6.75 6.67 -6.92
N VAL A 36 -7.26 5.44 -6.76
CA VAL A 36 -6.55 4.39 -6.01
C VAL A 36 -5.22 3.97 -6.66
N HIS A 37 -5.11 4.12 -7.99
CA HIS A 37 -3.89 3.80 -8.74
C HIS A 37 -2.67 4.57 -8.23
N ARG A 38 -2.85 5.73 -7.58
CA ARG A 38 -1.76 6.55 -7.03
C ARG A 38 -1.04 5.93 -5.83
N PHE A 39 -1.62 4.89 -5.22
CA PHE A 39 -0.97 4.12 -4.15
C PHE A 39 -0.03 3.02 -4.68
N TYR A 40 0.04 2.86 -6.01
CA TYR A 40 0.86 1.88 -6.66
C TYR A 40 1.95 2.57 -7.48
N GLN A 41 3.15 1.99 -7.48
CA GLN A 41 4.22 2.31 -8.41
C GLN A 41 4.07 1.49 -9.69
N ASP A 42 4.67 1.91 -10.80
CA ASP A 42 4.61 1.24 -12.11
C ASP A 42 4.92 -0.26 -12.01
N SER A 43 5.93 -0.66 -11.22
CA SER A 43 6.29 -2.07 -11.03
C SER A 43 5.44 -2.85 -10.01
N SER A 44 4.35 -2.26 -9.49
CA SER A 44 3.51 -2.91 -8.49
C SER A 44 2.62 -3.98 -9.11
N CYS A 45 2.53 -5.12 -8.43
CA CYS A 45 1.63 -6.21 -8.77
C CYS A 45 0.46 -6.25 -7.78
N LEU A 46 -0.77 -6.31 -8.30
CA LEU A 46 -1.98 -6.52 -7.51
C LEU A 46 -2.58 -7.87 -7.85
N SER A 47 -2.68 -8.75 -6.86
CA SER A 47 -3.30 -10.06 -7.00
C SER A 47 -4.63 -10.11 -6.26
N ARG A 48 -5.69 -10.57 -6.92
CA ARG A 48 -7.01 -10.76 -6.32
C ARG A 48 -7.61 -12.10 -6.77
N PRO A 49 -8.25 -12.86 -5.85
CA PRO A 49 -9.02 -14.03 -6.26
C PRO A 49 -10.22 -13.59 -7.11
N ASP A 50 -10.48 -14.34 -8.18
CA ASP A 50 -11.72 -14.23 -8.93
C ASP A 50 -12.90 -14.86 -8.17
N MET A 51 -14.07 -14.88 -8.80
CA MET A 51 -15.28 -15.49 -8.24
C MET A 51 -15.19 -17.00 -7.99
N TYR A 52 -14.18 -17.68 -8.55
CA TYR A 52 -13.91 -19.11 -8.37
C TYR A 52 -12.72 -19.35 -7.41
N GLY A 53 -12.12 -18.29 -6.85
CA GLY A 53 -10.96 -18.37 -5.98
C GLY A 53 -9.62 -18.49 -6.72
N ASN A 54 -9.58 -18.42 -8.05
CA ASN A 54 -8.33 -18.41 -8.80
C ASN A 54 -7.68 -17.03 -8.70
N MET A 55 -6.37 -16.99 -8.46
CA MET A 55 -5.64 -15.73 -8.35
C MET A 55 -5.42 -15.11 -9.73
N THR A 56 -5.93 -13.89 -9.93
CA THR A 56 -5.59 -13.03 -11.08
C THR A 56 -4.62 -11.95 -10.62
N THR A 57 -3.53 -11.74 -11.35
CA THR A 57 -2.55 -10.70 -11.07
C THR A 57 -2.54 -9.68 -12.19
N VAL A 58 -2.60 -8.39 -11.84
CA VAL A 58 -2.42 -7.27 -12.75
C VAL A 58 -1.18 -6.47 -12.35
N THR A 59 -0.44 -5.98 -13.33
CA THR A 59 0.71 -5.08 -13.12
C THR A 59 0.25 -3.66 -13.41
N THR A 60 0.68 -2.69 -12.59
CA THR A 60 0.50 -1.28 -12.90
C THR A 60 1.35 -0.92 -14.14
N MET A 61 0.96 0.08 -14.93
CA MET A 61 1.70 0.45 -16.15
C MET A 61 2.81 1.44 -15.85
#